data_AF-A0A7Z3CIW2-F1
#
_entry.id   AF-A0A7Z3CIW2-F1
#
_cell.length_a   1.000
_cell.length_b   1.000
_cell.length_c   1.000
_cell.angle_alpha   90.00
_cell.angle_beta   90.00
_cell.angle_gamma   90.00
#
_symmetry.space_group_name_H-M   'P 1'
#
loop_
_entity.id
_entity.type
_entity.pdbx_description
1 polymer ?
#
loop_
_entity_poly.entity_id
_entity_poly.type
_entity_poly.pdbx_seq_one_letter_code
_entity_poly.pdbx_strand_id
1 'polypeptide(L)'
;MSYITEVPVVELDAMVVAANAFLGVWQKRQLAFRTLLHDLVKRHVDALDNYKKVLKARALRSVASLEQSPFELMIEALAEDADPEILELAREQADDLKRELASLIVELDKGSKAFASVPELDERNDKARLGSQRASLENRCAQQTAQREADKEKLDKINAAVAALESRELQLDLSNLLPSAEQLSQLAVPGGKAKLALDAAMQAMQDLEKLDGLIQEGMRYAELKQQHRDLARALLEQEKALTSMQREMAEIDTQLEALAQVPVLMQHRSAWLSDAQKLRLVLQGFLTRLQRMPLHNVPDIKAVAQVFNQLLSVKQRTLEHVDRII
;
A
#
# COMPACT_ATOMS: atom_id res chain seq x y z
N MET A 1 46.54 18.42 -25.20
CA MET A 1 45.08 18.20 -25.24
C MET A 1 44.61 17.94 -23.83
N SER A 2 43.80 18.85 -23.27
CA SER A 2 43.33 18.78 -21.89
C SER A 2 42.21 17.73 -21.80
N TYR A 3 42.50 16.58 -21.21
CA TYR A 3 41.48 15.59 -20.86
C TYR A 3 41.03 15.81 -19.41
N ILE A 4 40.38 16.94 -19.15
CA ILE A 4 39.47 17.01 -17.99
C ILE A 4 38.21 16.25 -18.43
N THR A 5 38.27 14.92 -18.35
CA THR A 5 37.06 14.11 -18.44
C THR A 5 36.35 14.30 -17.12
N GLU A 6 35.26 15.07 -17.13
CA GLU A 6 34.36 15.25 -16.00
C GLU A 6 34.10 13.90 -15.34
N VAL A 7 34.24 13.84 -14.01
CA VAL A 7 33.91 12.63 -13.24
C VAL A 7 32.42 12.40 -13.43
N PRO A 8 31.98 11.29 -14.03
CA PRO A 8 30.56 11.02 -14.20
C PRO A 8 29.92 10.95 -12.81
N VAL A 9 29.02 11.89 -12.52
CA VAL A 9 28.25 11.89 -11.29
C VAL A 9 27.26 10.75 -11.39
N VAL A 10 27.44 9.72 -10.56
CA VAL A 10 26.46 8.65 -10.41
C VAL A 10 25.57 9.01 -9.22
N GLU A 11 24.38 9.52 -9.52
CA GLU A 11 23.31 9.67 -8.53
C GLU A 11 22.66 8.30 -8.32
N LEU A 12 22.66 7.81 -7.07
CA LEU A 12 22.12 6.49 -6.70
C LEU A 12 20.84 6.61 -5.86
N ASP A 13 20.18 7.78 -5.89
CA ASP A 13 19.01 8.08 -5.09
C ASP A 13 17.86 7.12 -5.37
N ALA A 14 17.66 6.70 -6.63
CA ALA A 14 16.59 5.76 -6.93
C ALA A 14 16.86 4.39 -6.32
N MET A 15 18.13 4.00 -6.13
CA MET A 15 18.45 2.76 -5.43
C MET A 15 18.04 2.81 -3.96
N VAL A 16 18.30 3.95 -3.31
CA VAL A 16 17.95 4.20 -1.90
C VAL A 16 16.43 4.26 -1.73
N VAL A 17 15.75 5.03 -2.57
CA VAL A 17 14.30 5.18 -2.56
C VAL A 17 13.61 3.83 -2.75
N ALA A 18 14.06 3.01 -3.70
CA ALA A 18 13.48 1.69 -3.93
C ALA A 18 13.65 0.77 -2.72
N ALA A 19 14.86 0.68 -2.16
CA ALA A 19 15.12 -0.15 -0.98
C ALA A 19 14.22 0.24 0.20
N ASN A 20 14.14 1.54 0.50
CA ASN A 20 13.30 2.06 1.57
C ASN A 20 11.80 1.83 1.30
N ALA A 21 11.35 1.97 0.04
CA ALA A 21 9.96 1.75 -0.34
C ALA A 21 9.55 0.28 -0.15
N PHE A 22 10.33 -0.66 -0.69
CA PHE A 22 10.07 -2.11 -0.52
C PHE A 22 10.12 -2.51 0.96
N LEU A 23 11.12 -2.04 1.71
CA LEU A 23 11.24 -2.33 3.13
C LEU A 23 10.05 -1.76 3.93
N GLY A 24 9.65 -0.52 3.64
CA GLY A 24 8.54 0.14 4.32
C GLY A 24 7.20 -0.58 4.12
N VAL A 25 6.91 -1.00 2.88
CA VAL A 25 5.69 -1.78 2.56
C VAL A 25 5.71 -3.13 3.27
N TRP A 26 6.87 -3.79 3.32
CA TRP A 26 7.03 -5.08 4.01
C TRP A 26 6.86 -4.96 5.52
N GLN A 27 7.59 -4.04 6.17
CA GLN A 27 7.55 -3.84 7.62
C GLN A 27 6.17 -3.44 8.12
N LYS A 28 5.49 -2.55 7.40
CA LYS A 28 4.11 -2.13 7.71
C LYS A 28 3.07 -3.18 7.38
N ARG A 29 3.45 -4.32 6.80
CA ARG A 29 2.54 -5.41 6.40
C ARG A 29 1.38 -4.96 5.52
N GLN A 30 1.59 -3.92 4.70
CA GLN A 30 0.51 -3.28 3.92
C GLN A 30 -0.17 -4.25 2.96
N LEU A 31 0.58 -5.24 2.44
CA LEU A 31 0.07 -6.26 1.52
C LEU A 31 -0.18 -7.62 2.19
N ALA A 32 -0.16 -7.72 3.52
CA ALA A 32 -0.24 -9.00 4.24
C ALA A 32 -1.60 -9.70 4.11
N PHE A 33 -2.66 -8.98 3.73
CA PHE A 33 -3.95 -9.58 3.38
C PHE A 33 -3.86 -10.48 2.13
N ARG A 34 -2.76 -10.41 1.36
CA ARG A 34 -2.43 -11.30 0.25
C ARG A 34 -1.03 -11.88 0.43
N THR A 35 -0.97 -13.07 1.02
CA THR A 35 0.28 -13.77 1.36
C THR A 35 1.26 -13.82 0.20
N LEU A 36 0.81 -14.16 -1.01
CA LEU A 36 1.67 -14.26 -2.19
C LEU A 36 2.33 -12.91 -2.55
N LEU A 37 1.56 -11.81 -2.57
CA LEU A 37 2.11 -10.49 -2.84
C LEU A 37 3.07 -10.04 -1.73
N HIS A 38 2.72 -10.29 -0.47
CA HIS A 38 3.57 -9.97 0.66
C HIS A 38 4.91 -10.74 0.63
N ASP A 39 4.88 -12.02 0.30
CA ASP A 39 6.07 -12.85 0.14
C ASP A 39 6.94 -12.41 -1.03
N LEU A 40 6.33 -11.97 -2.14
CA LEU A 40 7.08 -11.39 -3.25
C LEU A 40 7.75 -10.08 -2.86
N VAL A 41 7.09 -9.19 -2.11
CA VAL A 41 7.74 -7.98 -1.57
C VAL A 41 8.92 -8.36 -0.68
N LYS A 42 8.78 -9.35 0.19
CA LYS A 42 9.89 -9.86 1.01
C LYS A 42 11.07 -10.31 0.14
N ARG A 43 10.83 -11.07 -0.93
CA ARG A 43 11.89 -11.50 -1.85
C ARG A 43 12.62 -10.33 -2.50
N HIS A 44 11.92 -9.24 -2.83
CA HIS A 44 12.55 -8.01 -3.30
C HIS A 44 13.43 -7.37 -2.22
N VAL A 45 12.94 -7.29 -0.98
CA VAL A 45 13.71 -6.79 0.17
C VAL A 45 14.98 -7.62 0.38
N ASP A 46 14.87 -8.95 0.40
CA ASP A 46 16.00 -9.86 0.59
C ASP A 46 17.05 -9.71 -0.53
N ALA A 47 16.60 -9.56 -1.78
CA ALA A 47 17.48 -9.32 -2.93
C ALA A 47 18.21 -7.97 -2.84
N LEU A 48 17.50 -6.90 -2.43
CA LEU A 48 18.07 -5.56 -2.25
C LEU A 48 19.06 -5.52 -1.09
N ASP A 49 18.76 -6.15 0.04
CA ASP A 49 19.67 -6.26 1.19
C ASP A 49 20.93 -7.05 0.84
N ASN A 50 20.80 -8.17 0.12
CA ASN A 50 21.95 -8.92 -0.35
C ASN A 50 22.82 -8.09 -1.30
N TYR A 51 22.22 -7.37 -2.25
CA TYR A 51 22.95 -6.47 -3.14
C TYR A 51 23.69 -5.37 -2.37
N LYS A 52 23.00 -4.72 -1.41
CA LYS A 52 23.57 -3.69 -0.52
C LYS A 52 24.80 -4.21 0.22
N LYS A 53 24.71 -5.39 0.83
CA LYS A 53 25.81 -6.01 1.59
C LYS A 53 27.03 -6.27 0.70
N VAL A 54 26.81 -6.84 -0.50
CA VAL A 54 27.89 -7.09 -1.46
C VAL A 54 28.53 -5.79 -1.91
N LEU A 55 27.72 -4.79 -2.29
CA LEU A 55 28.22 -3.50 -2.75
C LEU A 55 29.01 -2.77 -1.65
N LYS A 56 28.49 -2.73 -0.42
CA LYS A 56 29.16 -2.12 0.73
C LYS A 56 30.52 -2.77 1.01
N ALA A 57 30.55 -4.10 1.12
CA ALA A 57 31.77 -4.83 1.43
C ALA A 57 32.85 -4.62 0.37
N ARG A 58 32.48 -4.59 -0.91
CA ARG A 58 33.41 -4.37 -2.02
C ARG A 58 33.86 -2.91 -2.11
N ALA A 59 32.95 -1.96 -1.94
CA ALA A 59 33.30 -0.55 -1.96
C ALA A 59 34.24 -0.18 -0.80
N LEU A 60 33.99 -0.68 0.42
CA LEU A 60 34.89 -0.49 1.57
C LEU A 60 36.29 -1.06 1.30
N ARG A 61 36.38 -2.31 0.82
CA ARG A 61 37.68 -2.93 0.50
C ARG A 61 38.45 -2.13 -0.55
N SER A 62 37.75 -1.70 -1.60
CA SER A 62 38.38 -0.93 -2.66
C SER A 62 38.75 0.49 -2.24
N VAL A 63 37.97 1.15 -1.38
CA VAL A 63 38.35 2.47 -0.84
C VAL A 63 39.62 2.34 -0.02
N ALA A 64 39.71 1.36 0.88
CA ALA A 64 40.93 1.12 1.65
C ALA A 64 42.16 0.84 0.77
N SER A 65 41.98 0.03 -0.30
CA SER A 65 43.03 -0.26 -1.28
C SER A 65 43.46 0.99 -2.07
N LEU A 66 42.50 1.82 -2.47
CA LEU A 66 42.76 3.04 -3.24
C LEU A 66 43.32 4.19 -2.40
N GLU A 67 42.94 4.32 -1.12
CA GLU A 67 43.49 5.33 -0.21
C GLU A 67 44.95 5.04 0.17
N GLN A 68 45.36 3.77 0.11
CA GLN A 68 46.75 3.34 0.31
C GLN A 68 47.56 3.30 -1.01
N SER A 69 47.03 3.90 -2.08
CA SER A 69 47.62 3.85 -3.41
C SER A 69 49.08 4.34 -3.41
N PRO A 70 50.05 3.48 -3.78
CA PRO A 70 51.46 3.85 -3.77
C PRO A 70 51.85 4.75 -4.95
N PHE A 71 50.92 5.08 -5.86
CA PHE A 71 51.23 5.84 -7.08
C PHE A 71 51.83 7.23 -6.81
N GLU A 72 51.43 7.92 -5.74
CA GLU A 72 52.03 9.21 -5.37
C GLU A 72 53.50 9.03 -4.95
N LEU A 73 53.79 8.03 -4.11
CA LEU A 73 55.15 7.66 -3.71
C LEU A 73 56.00 7.18 -4.89
N MET A 74 55.40 6.46 -5.85
CA MET A 74 56.07 6.04 -7.09
C MET A 74 56.40 7.23 -7.99
N ILE A 75 55.50 8.22 -8.09
CA ILE A 75 55.73 9.46 -8.84
C ILE A 75 56.86 10.28 -8.21
N GLU A 76 56.91 10.34 -6.88
CA GLU A 76 57.98 10.99 -6.13
C GLU A 76 59.33 10.26 -6.29
N ALA A 77 59.33 8.92 -6.27
CA ALA A 77 60.53 8.11 -6.42
C ALA A 77 61.12 8.14 -7.84
N LEU A 78 60.28 8.35 -8.86
CA LEU A 78 60.69 8.49 -10.28
C LEU A 78 61.11 9.92 -10.66
N ALA A 79 61.34 10.82 -9.68
CA ALA A 79 61.47 12.26 -9.90
C ALA A 79 62.47 12.69 -11.00
N GLU A 80 63.46 11.86 -11.38
CA GLU A 80 64.44 12.21 -12.42
C GLU A 80 64.80 11.11 -13.44
N ASP A 81 64.47 9.82 -13.24
CA ASP A 81 64.73 8.75 -14.22
C ASP A 81 63.66 7.65 -14.21
N ALA A 82 63.46 7.00 -15.37
CA ALA A 82 62.55 5.87 -15.51
C ALA A 82 63.18 4.59 -14.93
N ASP A 83 63.01 4.37 -13.63
CA ASP A 83 63.41 3.14 -12.96
C ASP A 83 62.50 1.97 -13.40
N PRO A 84 63.03 0.94 -14.09
CA PRO A 84 62.26 -0.21 -14.53
C PRO A 84 61.56 -0.96 -13.38
N GLU A 85 62.15 -1.01 -12.18
CA GLU A 85 61.56 -1.71 -11.04
C GLU A 85 60.32 -0.98 -10.52
N ILE A 86 60.37 0.36 -10.47
CA ILE A 86 59.23 1.18 -10.06
C ILE A 86 58.12 1.14 -11.12
N LEU A 87 58.49 1.15 -12.41
CA LEU A 87 57.54 0.99 -13.51
C LEU A 87 56.84 -0.37 -13.47
N GLU A 88 57.56 -1.44 -13.12
CA GLU A 88 56.98 -2.78 -12.99
C GLU A 88 56.04 -2.86 -11.78
N LEU A 89 56.42 -2.29 -10.64
CA LEU A 89 55.54 -2.21 -9.46
C LEU A 89 54.26 -1.40 -9.78
N ALA A 90 54.37 -0.31 -10.54
CA ALA A 90 53.21 0.46 -11.00
C ALA A 90 52.28 -0.35 -11.91
N ARG A 91 52.82 -1.25 -12.75
CA ARG A 91 52.02 -2.18 -13.57
C ARG A 91 51.31 -3.22 -12.73
N GLU A 92 51.99 -3.84 -11.78
CA GLU A 92 51.38 -4.81 -10.86
C GLU A 92 50.18 -4.19 -10.12
N GLN A 93 50.36 -2.99 -9.56
CA GLN A 93 49.28 -2.26 -8.89
C GLN A 93 48.11 -1.91 -9.81
N ALA A 94 48.41 -1.47 -11.04
CA ALA A 94 47.37 -1.19 -12.03
C ALA A 94 46.60 -2.47 -12.42
N ASP A 95 47.28 -3.61 -12.53
CA ASP A 95 46.67 -4.89 -12.88
C ASP A 95 45.87 -5.51 -11.73
N ASP A 96 46.30 -5.33 -10.47
CA ASP A 96 45.50 -5.65 -9.29
C ASP A 96 44.20 -4.85 -9.29
N LEU A 97 44.25 -3.53 -9.50
CA LEU A 97 43.03 -2.73 -9.56
C LEU A 97 42.12 -3.16 -10.72
N LYS A 98 42.68 -3.40 -11.91
CA LYS A 98 41.88 -3.89 -13.06
C LYS A 98 41.14 -5.18 -12.69
N ARG A 99 41.81 -6.12 -12.02
CA ARG A 99 41.21 -7.38 -11.54
C ARG A 99 40.11 -7.14 -10.51
N GLU A 100 40.34 -6.26 -9.53
CA GLU A 100 39.33 -5.90 -8.53
C GLU A 100 38.10 -5.23 -9.16
N LEU A 101 38.32 -4.27 -10.07
CA LEU A 101 37.26 -3.55 -10.76
C LEU A 101 36.45 -4.49 -11.66
N ALA A 102 37.10 -5.39 -12.39
CA ALA A 102 36.44 -6.42 -13.17
C ALA A 102 35.59 -7.34 -12.29
N SER A 103 36.12 -7.79 -11.14
CA SER A 103 35.37 -8.60 -10.17
C SER A 103 34.14 -7.86 -9.62
N LEU A 104 34.28 -6.57 -9.29
CA LEU A 104 33.15 -5.74 -8.83
C LEU A 104 32.06 -5.61 -9.90
N ILE A 105 32.44 -5.36 -11.16
CA ILE A 105 31.49 -5.28 -12.28
C ILE A 105 30.70 -6.59 -12.44
N VAL A 106 31.36 -7.74 -12.31
CA VAL A 106 30.71 -9.06 -12.37
C VAL A 106 29.72 -9.26 -11.21
N GLU A 107 30.10 -8.89 -9.99
CA GLU A 107 29.20 -9.01 -8.83
C GLU A 107 27.99 -8.06 -8.91
N LEU A 108 28.18 -6.82 -9.39
CA LEU A 108 27.09 -5.88 -9.67
C LEU A 108 26.12 -6.43 -10.73
N ASP A 109 26.65 -7.05 -11.78
CA ASP A 109 25.85 -7.70 -12.81
C ASP A 109 25.07 -8.89 -12.26
N LYS A 110 25.72 -9.75 -11.46
CA LYS A 110 25.08 -10.89 -10.81
C LYS A 110 23.96 -10.44 -9.85
N GLY A 111 24.24 -9.42 -9.04
CA GLY A 111 23.28 -8.88 -8.09
C GLY A 111 22.08 -8.20 -8.77
N SER A 112 22.32 -7.41 -9.83
CA SER A 112 21.24 -6.78 -10.60
C SER A 112 20.38 -7.81 -11.34
N LYS A 113 20.98 -8.86 -11.91
CA LYS A 113 20.25 -10.00 -12.50
C LYS A 113 19.44 -10.76 -11.46
N ALA A 114 19.97 -10.99 -10.27
CA ALA A 114 19.24 -11.62 -9.18
C ALA A 114 18.00 -10.80 -8.80
N PHE A 115 18.14 -9.48 -8.65
CA PHE A 115 17.00 -8.60 -8.38
C PHE A 115 15.98 -8.57 -9.54
N ALA A 116 16.45 -8.47 -10.79
CA ALA A 116 15.58 -8.51 -11.97
C ALA A 116 14.83 -9.84 -12.11
N SER A 117 15.42 -10.95 -11.64
CA SER A 117 14.80 -12.29 -11.69
C SER A 117 13.68 -12.49 -10.68
N VAL A 118 13.56 -11.61 -9.67
CA VAL A 118 12.42 -11.65 -8.75
C VAL A 118 11.14 -11.35 -9.55
N PRO A 119 10.10 -12.20 -9.46
CA PRO A 119 8.86 -11.99 -10.19
C PRO A 119 8.24 -10.63 -9.89
N GLU A 120 7.70 -9.99 -10.91
CA GLU A 120 7.01 -8.70 -10.76
C GLU A 120 5.76 -8.84 -9.90
N LEU A 121 5.44 -7.76 -9.18
CA LEU A 121 4.19 -7.68 -8.45
C LEU A 121 3.06 -7.38 -9.43
N ASP A 122 1.99 -8.17 -9.38
CA ASP A 122 0.78 -7.96 -10.19
C ASP A 122 -0.44 -7.90 -9.28
N GLU A 123 -1.03 -6.71 -9.18
CA GLU A 123 -2.22 -6.43 -8.38
C GLU A 123 -3.54 -6.57 -9.16
N ARG A 124 -3.51 -6.75 -10.48
CA ARG A 124 -4.68 -6.55 -11.35
C ARG A 124 -5.84 -7.49 -10.98
N ASN A 125 -5.53 -8.77 -10.79
CA ASN A 125 -6.53 -9.78 -10.43
C ASN A 125 -7.14 -9.50 -9.05
N ASP A 126 -6.32 -9.11 -8.08
CA ASP A 126 -6.79 -8.79 -6.74
C ASP A 126 -7.62 -7.52 -6.71
N LYS A 127 -7.21 -6.49 -7.46
CA LYS A 127 -7.96 -5.24 -7.61
C LYS A 127 -9.31 -5.47 -8.27
N ALA A 128 -9.37 -6.27 -9.35
CA ALA A 128 -10.62 -6.62 -10.01
C ALA A 128 -11.56 -7.40 -9.08
N ARG A 129 -11.03 -8.39 -8.36
CA ARG A 129 -11.80 -9.20 -7.40
C ARG A 129 -12.33 -8.35 -6.25
N LEU A 130 -11.50 -7.50 -5.62
CA LEU A 130 -11.93 -6.60 -4.55
C LEU A 130 -12.93 -5.55 -5.04
N GLY A 131 -12.73 -5.00 -6.24
CA GLY A 131 -13.68 -4.07 -6.85
C GLY A 131 -15.05 -4.69 -7.09
N SER A 132 -15.09 -5.94 -7.57
CA SER A 132 -16.35 -6.69 -7.73
C SER A 132 -17.02 -6.98 -6.39
N GLN A 133 -16.25 -7.40 -5.38
CA GLN A 133 -16.76 -7.62 -4.02
C GLN A 133 -17.34 -6.34 -3.42
N ARG A 134 -16.65 -5.20 -3.56
CA ARG A 134 -17.12 -3.90 -3.09
C ARG A 134 -18.44 -3.49 -3.75
N ALA A 135 -18.52 -3.59 -5.08
CA ALA A 135 -19.75 -3.25 -5.80
C ALA A 135 -20.93 -4.16 -5.41
N SER A 136 -20.68 -5.44 -5.17
CA SER A 136 -21.70 -6.37 -4.68
C SER A 136 -22.18 -6.00 -3.27
N LEU A 137 -21.27 -5.67 -2.36
CA LEU A 137 -21.60 -5.24 -1.00
C LEU A 137 -22.36 -3.90 -0.99
N GLU A 138 -21.97 -2.96 -1.83
CA GLU A 138 -22.63 -1.67 -1.98
C GLU A 138 -24.09 -1.83 -2.41
N ASN A 139 -24.35 -2.67 -3.42
CA ASN A 139 -25.70 -2.99 -3.86
C ASN A 139 -26.53 -3.66 -2.75
N ARG A 140 -25.95 -4.62 -2.02
CA ARG A 140 -26.62 -5.27 -0.88
C ARG A 140 -26.91 -4.31 0.26
N CYS A 141 -25.97 -3.41 0.57
CA CYS A 141 -26.13 -2.38 1.59
C CYS A 141 -27.27 -1.42 1.22
N ALA A 142 -27.34 -0.99 -0.03
CA ALA A 142 -28.44 -0.14 -0.52
C ALA A 142 -29.80 -0.84 -0.42
N GLN A 143 -29.89 -2.11 -0.84
CA GLN A 143 -31.12 -2.91 -0.70
C GLN A 143 -31.54 -3.07 0.76
N GLN A 144 -30.60 -3.39 1.65
CA GLN A 144 -30.89 -3.59 3.06
C GLN A 144 -31.22 -2.27 3.79
N THR A 145 -30.65 -1.16 3.34
CA THR A 145 -31.01 0.19 3.83
C THR A 145 -32.45 0.52 3.43
N ALA A 146 -32.84 0.28 2.18
CA ALA A 146 -34.21 0.49 1.72
C ALA A 146 -35.21 -0.38 2.49
N GLN A 147 -34.87 -1.65 2.73
CA GLN A 147 -35.69 -2.56 3.53
C GLN A 147 -35.84 -2.07 4.97
N ARG A 148 -34.74 -1.62 5.60
CA ARG A 148 -34.78 -1.05 6.96
C ARG A 148 -35.67 0.17 7.04
N GLU A 149 -35.58 1.10 6.10
CA GLU A 149 -36.44 2.30 6.11
C GLU A 149 -37.91 1.92 5.94
N ALA A 150 -38.23 0.94 5.09
CA ALA A 150 -39.59 0.41 4.96
C ALA A 150 -40.10 -0.25 6.25
N ASP A 151 -39.27 -1.06 6.92
CA ASP A 151 -39.66 -1.72 8.17
C ASP A 151 -39.73 -0.74 9.36
N LYS A 152 -38.92 0.33 9.33
CA LYS A 152 -38.98 1.43 10.30
C LYS A 152 -40.27 2.23 10.13
N GLU A 153 -40.65 2.56 8.89
CA GLU A 153 -41.93 3.22 8.62
C GLU A 153 -43.11 2.39 9.14
N LYS A 154 -43.09 1.06 8.96
CA LYS A 154 -44.09 0.16 9.54
C LYS A 154 -44.13 0.23 11.06
N LEU A 155 -42.96 0.18 11.71
CA LEU A 155 -42.86 0.25 13.16
C LEU A 155 -43.40 1.60 13.70
N ASP A 156 -43.07 2.71 13.04
CA ASP A 156 -43.53 4.04 13.42
C ASP A 156 -45.06 4.16 13.33
N LYS A 157 -45.69 3.57 12.30
CA LYS A 157 -47.16 3.52 12.18
C LYS A 157 -47.80 2.64 13.26
N ILE A 158 -47.21 1.49 13.60
CA ILE A 158 -47.67 0.64 14.71
C ILE A 158 -47.57 1.40 16.04
N ASN A 159 -46.47 2.11 16.28
CA ASN A 159 -46.28 2.92 17.49
C ASN A 159 -47.30 4.05 17.58
N ALA A 160 -47.56 4.75 16.48
CA ALA A 160 -48.57 5.80 16.43
C ALA A 160 -49.98 5.26 16.76
N ALA A 161 -50.32 4.08 16.26
CA ALA A 161 -51.60 3.45 16.54
C ALA A 161 -51.73 2.94 17.97
N VAL A 162 -50.71 2.26 18.49
CA VAL A 162 -50.68 1.84 19.90
C VAL A 162 -50.81 3.05 20.81
N ALA A 163 -50.08 4.13 20.53
CA ALA A 163 -50.18 5.37 21.29
C ALA A 163 -51.58 6.01 21.17
N ALA A 164 -52.18 6.06 19.99
CA ALA A 164 -53.52 6.61 19.81
C ALA A 164 -54.58 5.82 20.60
N LEU A 165 -54.51 4.48 20.56
CA LEU A 165 -55.38 3.57 21.31
C LEU A 165 -55.16 3.65 22.84
N GLU A 166 -53.92 3.85 23.30
CA GLU A 166 -53.59 3.98 24.72
C GLU A 166 -53.83 5.41 25.26
N SER A 167 -53.90 6.43 24.40
CA SER A 167 -53.82 7.86 24.79
C SER A 167 -55.03 8.45 25.53
N ARG A 168 -56.09 7.69 25.83
CA ARG A 168 -57.17 8.08 26.76
C ARG A 168 -58.20 6.99 26.96
N GLU A 169 -59.02 7.18 27.99
CA GLU A 169 -60.22 6.45 28.42
C GLU A 169 -61.32 6.23 27.34
N LEU A 170 -60.96 5.86 26.11
CA LEU A 170 -61.87 5.15 25.23
C LEU A 170 -62.10 3.79 25.90
N GLN A 171 -63.07 3.72 26.82
CA GLN A 171 -63.62 2.48 27.36
C GLN A 171 -64.34 1.73 26.23
N LEU A 172 -63.55 1.27 25.27
CA LEU A 172 -63.95 0.34 24.25
C LEU A 172 -63.82 -1.04 24.87
N ASP A 173 -64.94 -1.56 25.38
CA ASP A 173 -65.04 -2.93 25.88
C ASP A 173 -65.07 -3.93 24.71
N LEU A 174 -63.97 -3.95 23.94
CA LEU A 174 -63.81 -4.76 22.73
C LEU A 174 -63.12 -6.09 23.03
N SER A 175 -63.14 -6.57 24.28
CA SER A 175 -62.61 -7.89 24.64
C SER A 175 -61.15 -8.15 24.15
N ASN A 176 -60.28 -7.13 24.23
CA ASN A 176 -58.89 -7.13 23.73
C ASN A 176 -58.72 -7.20 22.19
N LEU A 177 -59.76 -6.91 21.41
CA LEU A 177 -59.72 -6.82 19.95
C LEU A 177 -59.39 -5.38 19.51
N LEU A 178 -58.74 -5.25 18.36
CA LEU A 178 -58.52 -3.96 17.72
C LEU A 178 -59.83 -3.43 17.10
N PRO A 179 -60.24 -2.18 17.39
CA PRO A 179 -61.40 -1.56 16.77
C PRO A 179 -61.14 -1.29 15.28
N SER A 180 -62.12 -1.54 14.42
CA SER A 180 -62.06 -1.07 13.02
C SER A 180 -62.23 0.45 12.94
N ALA A 181 -61.75 1.06 11.84
CA ALA A 181 -61.94 2.49 11.61
C ALA A 181 -63.44 2.87 11.60
N GLU A 182 -64.31 1.98 11.11
CA GLU A 182 -65.76 2.17 11.15
C GLU A 182 -66.31 2.11 12.58
N GLN A 183 -65.86 1.18 13.41
CA GLN A 183 -66.26 1.09 14.82
C GLN A 183 -65.83 2.32 15.63
N LEU A 184 -64.65 2.87 15.34
CA LEU A 184 -64.20 4.14 15.94
C LEU A 184 -65.06 5.31 15.48
N SER A 185 -65.46 5.36 14.20
CA SER A 185 -66.30 6.45 13.66
C SER A 185 -67.70 6.53 14.29
N GLN A 186 -68.19 5.41 14.82
CA GLN A 186 -69.49 5.31 15.49
C GLN A 186 -69.46 5.74 16.96
N LEU A 187 -68.27 5.92 17.55
CA LEU A 187 -68.14 6.40 18.92
C LEU A 187 -68.36 7.91 19.00
N ALA A 188 -69.50 8.31 19.57
CA ALA A 188 -69.78 9.70 19.88
C ALA A 188 -68.99 10.14 21.13
N VAL A 189 -67.89 10.86 20.95
CA VAL A 189 -67.07 11.36 22.07
C VAL A 189 -67.32 12.85 22.34
N PRO A 190 -67.72 13.27 23.55
CA PRO A 190 -67.95 14.68 23.86
C PRO A 190 -66.63 15.46 24.01
N GLY A 191 -66.50 16.57 23.29
CA GLY A 191 -65.46 17.58 23.53
C GLY A 191 -64.17 17.48 22.70
N GLY A 192 -63.49 18.61 22.55
CA GLY A 192 -62.43 18.81 21.56
C GLY A 192 -61.19 17.91 21.72
N LYS A 193 -60.70 17.69 22.95
CA LYS A 193 -59.50 16.86 23.14
C LYS A 193 -59.77 15.35 23.01
N ALA A 194 -61.02 14.91 23.18
CA ALA A 194 -61.39 13.49 23.06
C ALA A 194 -61.72 13.14 21.60
N LYS A 195 -62.35 14.08 20.88
CA LYS A 195 -62.51 14.03 19.42
C LYS A 195 -61.17 13.95 18.68
N LEU A 196 -60.20 14.80 19.04
CA LEU A 196 -58.85 14.76 18.45
C LEU A 196 -58.14 13.41 18.64
N ALA A 197 -58.37 12.74 19.77
CA ALA A 197 -57.80 11.41 20.02
C ALA A 197 -58.50 10.32 19.20
N LEU A 198 -59.83 10.40 19.04
CA LEU A 198 -60.59 9.50 18.18
C LEU A 198 -60.18 9.64 16.70
N ASP A 199 -60.06 10.87 16.21
CA ASP A 199 -59.61 11.15 14.83
C ASP A 199 -58.20 10.59 14.59
N ALA A 200 -57.30 10.74 15.57
CA ALA A 200 -55.95 10.17 15.50
C ALA A 200 -55.95 8.64 15.52
N ALA A 201 -56.82 8.00 16.32
CA ALA A 201 -56.96 6.56 16.36
C ALA A 201 -57.55 6.00 15.07
N MET A 202 -58.56 6.67 14.49
CA MET A 202 -59.12 6.32 13.18
C MET A 202 -58.06 6.39 12.08
N GLN A 203 -57.29 7.49 12.03
CA GLN A 203 -56.23 7.66 11.05
C GLN A 203 -55.16 6.58 11.19
N ALA A 204 -54.74 6.28 12.42
CA ALA A 204 -53.73 5.25 12.66
C ALA A 204 -54.21 3.84 12.30
N MET A 205 -55.49 3.52 12.54
CA MET A 205 -56.07 2.23 12.10
C MET A 205 -56.16 2.13 10.58
N GLN A 206 -56.56 3.20 9.88
CA GLN A 206 -56.56 3.22 8.42
C GLN A 206 -55.14 3.11 7.83
N ASP A 207 -54.16 3.72 8.47
CA ASP A 207 -52.76 3.66 8.04
C ASP A 207 -52.15 2.27 8.23
N LEU A 208 -52.62 1.52 9.24
CA LEU A 208 -52.26 0.12 9.45
C LEU A 208 -52.99 -0.84 8.50
N GLU A 209 -54.27 -0.61 8.21
CA GLU A 209 -55.02 -1.38 7.20
C GLU A 209 -54.39 -1.28 5.81
N LYS A 210 -53.85 -0.11 5.45
CA LYS A 210 -53.18 0.13 4.16
C LYS A 210 -51.79 -0.51 4.05
N LEU A 211 -51.13 -0.83 5.17
CA LEU A 211 -49.85 -1.53 5.17
C LEU A 211 -50.06 -3.05 5.03
N ASP A 212 -50.35 -3.50 3.80
CA ASP A 212 -50.35 -4.91 3.36
C ASP A 212 -50.78 -5.94 4.43
N GLY A 213 -51.98 -5.77 4.99
CA GLY A 213 -52.59 -6.78 5.85
C GLY A 213 -51.94 -6.96 7.23
N LEU A 214 -51.21 -5.94 7.73
CA LEU A 214 -50.69 -5.92 9.11
C LEU A 214 -51.81 -6.10 10.14
N ILE A 215 -53.04 -5.72 9.81
CA ILE A 215 -54.24 -5.92 10.63
C ILE A 215 -55.28 -6.68 9.84
N GLN A 216 -55.74 -7.79 10.42
CA GLN A 216 -56.98 -8.47 10.04
C GLN A 216 -58.08 -8.02 10.98
N GLU A 217 -59.32 -7.86 10.49
CA GLU A 217 -60.47 -7.61 11.35
C GLU A 217 -60.54 -8.64 12.48
N GLY A 218 -60.66 -8.18 13.72
CA GLY A 218 -60.64 -9.04 14.90
C GLY A 218 -59.25 -9.47 15.38
N MET A 219 -58.17 -8.86 14.88
CA MET A 219 -56.83 -9.04 15.44
C MET A 219 -56.80 -8.63 16.91
N ARG A 220 -56.14 -9.43 17.74
CA ARG A 220 -56.01 -9.15 19.17
C ARG A 220 -54.92 -8.12 19.40
N TYR A 221 -55.10 -7.27 20.39
CA TYR A 221 -54.10 -6.29 20.81
C TYR A 221 -52.74 -6.93 21.19
N ALA A 222 -52.76 -8.16 21.71
CA ALA A 222 -51.56 -8.94 21.98
C ALA A 222 -50.77 -9.33 20.71
N GLU A 223 -51.46 -9.55 19.59
CA GLU A 223 -50.84 -9.89 18.30
C GLU A 223 -50.15 -8.66 17.69
N LEU A 224 -50.78 -7.48 17.77
CA LEU A 224 -50.14 -6.21 17.37
C LEU A 224 -48.91 -5.89 18.22
N LYS A 225 -48.99 -6.09 19.55
CA LYS A 225 -47.83 -5.94 20.45
C LYS A 225 -46.72 -6.95 20.14
N GLN A 226 -47.06 -8.15 19.67
CA GLN A 226 -46.09 -9.14 19.26
C GLN A 226 -45.43 -8.76 17.92
N GLN A 227 -46.20 -8.36 16.91
CA GLN A 227 -45.68 -7.84 15.64
C GLN A 227 -44.75 -6.64 15.85
N HIS A 228 -45.10 -5.72 16.75
CA HIS A 228 -44.23 -4.62 17.14
C HIS A 228 -42.87 -5.12 17.65
N ARG A 229 -42.87 -6.10 18.57
CA ARG A 229 -41.62 -6.66 19.12
C ARG A 229 -40.79 -7.37 18.05
N ASP A 230 -41.44 -8.07 17.14
CA ASP A 230 -40.78 -8.81 16.07
C ASP A 230 -40.16 -7.86 15.04
N LEU A 231 -40.87 -6.81 14.64
CA LEU A 231 -40.34 -5.75 13.77
C LEU A 231 -39.20 -4.97 14.44
N ALA A 232 -39.36 -4.60 15.71
CA ALA A 232 -38.29 -3.94 16.46
C ALA A 232 -37.03 -4.81 16.56
N ARG A 233 -37.19 -6.12 16.75
CA ARG A 233 -36.07 -7.07 16.73
C ARG A 233 -35.44 -7.17 15.34
N ALA A 234 -36.25 -7.30 14.29
CA ALA A 234 -35.77 -7.37 12.90
C ALA A 234 -34.98 -6.11 12.51
N LEU A 235 -35.43 -4.92 12.90
CA LEU A 235 -34.71 -3.66 12.66
C LEU A 235 -33.35 -3.62 13.35
N LEU A 236 -33.25 -4.10 14.60
CA LEU A 236 -31.97 -4.21 15.30
C LEU A 236 -31.00 -5.19 14.61
N GLU A 237 -31.53 -6.31 14.08
CA GLU A 237 -30.73 -7.27 13.31
C GLU A 237 -30.26 -6.68 11.98
N GLN A 238 -31.13 -5.95 11.26
CA GLN A 238 -30.79 -5.25 10.03
C GLN A 238 -29.72 -4.16 10.27
N GLU A 239 -29.82 -3.40 11.36
CA GLU A 239 -28.84 -2.37 11.71
C GLU A 239 -27.45 -2.96 12.04
N LYS A 240 -27.43 -4.10 12.74
CA LYS A 240 -26.19 -4.87 12.95
C LYS A 240 -25.61 -5.36 11.63
N ALA A 241 -26.44 -5.87 10.72
CA ALA A 241 -26.01 -6.33 9.41
C ALA A 241 -25.44 -5.18 8.56
N LEU A 242 -26.12 -4.02 8.52
CA LEU A 242 -25.63 -2.82 7.83
C LEU A 242 -24.28 -2.35 8.39
N THR A 243 -24.15 -2.31 9.72
CA THR A 243 -22.89 -1.94 10.37
C THR A 243 -21.77 -2.93 10.00
N SER A 244 -22.07 -4.23 9.93
CA SER A 244 -21.11 -5.24 9.50
C SER A 244 -20.69 -5.06 8.04
N MET A 245 -21.64 -4.82 7.14
CA MET A 245 -21.35 -4.58 5.71
C MET A 245 -20.52 -3.32 5.51
N GLN A 246 -20.80 -2.23 6.25
CA GLN A 246 -20.02 -1.01 6.20
C GLN A 246 -18.57 -1.22 6.65
N ARG A 247 -18.36 -2.03 7.70
CA ARG A 247 -17.00 -2.40 8.14
C ARG A 247 -16.26 -3.22 7.08
N GLU A 248 -16.94 -4.19 6.46
CA GLU A 248 -16.37 -5.01 5.38
C GLU A 248 -16.00 -4.14 4.16
N MET A 249 -16.86 -3.18 3.79
CA MET A 249 -16.58 -2.21 2.73
C MET A 249 -15.34 -1.36 3.05
N ALA A 250 -15.23 -0.85 4.28
CA ALA A 250 -14.08 -0.06 4.71
C ALA A 250 -12.76 -0.87 4.73
N GLU A 251 -12.84 -2.15 5.09
CA GLU A 251 -11.70 -3.06 5.00
C GLU A 251 -11.27 -3.26 3.54
N ILE A 252 -12.22 -3.50 2.62
CA ILE A 252 -11.93 -3.63 1.19
C ILE A 252 -11.31 -2.35 0.63
N ASP A 253 -11.77 -1.16 1.04
CA ASP A 253 -11.14 0.11 0.65
C ASP A 253 -9.69 0.19 1.08
N THR A 254 -9.41 -0.17 2.33
CA THR A 254 -8.05 -0.18 2.86
C THR A 254 -7.16 -1.14 2.07
N GLN A 255 -7.68 -2.31 1.69
CA GLN A 255 -6.97 -3.27 0.86
C GLN A 255 -6.73 -2.74 -0.57
N LEU A 256 -7.72 -2.07 -1.18
CA LEU A 256 -7.59 -1.45 -2.50
C LEU A 256 -6.57 -0.30 -2.51
N GLU A 257 -6.54 0.52 -1.46
CA GLU A 257 -5.55 1.57 -1.28
C GLU A 257 -4.14 0.99 -1.11
N ALA A 258 -4.00 -0.10 -0.37
CA ALA A 258 -2.73 -0.82 -0.26
C ALA A 258 -2.26 -1.38 -1.60
N LEU A 259 -3.15 -1.94 -2.42
CA LEU A 259 -2.80 -2.41 -3.78
C LEU A 259 -2.35 -1.26 -4.69
N ALA A 260 -2.77 -0.02 -4.45
CA ALA A 260 -2.31 1.13 -5.22
C ALA A 260 -0.81 1.42 -5.06
N GLN A 261 -0.15 0.86 -4.04
CA GLN A 261 1.30 0.94 -3.86
C GLN A 261 2.09 0.04 -4.83
N VAL A 262 1.47 -1.02 -5.35
CA VAL A 262 2.13 -1.98 -6.24
C VAL A 262 2.75 -1.33 -7.49
N PRO A 263 2.02 -0.51 -8.29
CA PRO A 263 2.62 0.16 -9.44
C PRO A 263 3.76 1.12 -9.05
N VAL A 264 3.68 1.77 -7.89
CA VAL A 264 4.75 2.64 -7.37
C VAL A 264 6.01 1.82 -7.06
N LEU A 265 5.87 0.66 -6.43
CA LEU A 265 6.98 -0.28 -6.21
C LEU A 265 7.60 -0.77 -7.53
N MET A 266 6.79 -1.03 -8.56
CA MET A 266 7.29 -1.45 -9.87
C MET A 266 8.04 -0.33 -10.61
N GLN A 267 7.62 0.93 -10.43
CA GLN A 267 8.39 2.09 -10.91
C GLN A 267 9.74 2.20 -10.18
N HIS A 268 9.74 2.05 -8.86
CA HIS A 268 10.98 2.05 -8.08
C HIS A 268 11.92 0.90 -8.45
N ARG A 269 11.39 -0.31 -8.68
CA ARG A 269 12.18 -1.45 -9.19
C ARG A 269 12.86 -1.11 -10.53
N SER A 270 12.12 -0.49 -11.45
CA SER A 270 12.64 -0.11 -12.76
C SER A 270 13.73 0.96 -12.65
N ALA A 271 13.51 1.97 -11.80
CA ALA A 271 14.49 3.03 -11.55
C ALA A 271 15.76 2.47 -10.88
N TRP A 272 15.63 1.56 -9.92
CA TRP A 272 16.75 0.86 -9.29
C TRP A 272 17.60 0.10 -10.32
N LEU A 273 16.95 -0.65 -11.23
CA LEU A 273 17.65 -1.40 -12.28
C LEU A 273 18.40 -0.47 -13.23
N SER A 274 17.81 0.69 -13.54
CA SER A 274 18.47 1.73 -14.34
C SER A 274 19.72 2.28 -13.66
N ASP A 275 19.66 2.61 -12.38
CA ASP A 275 20.81 3.13 -11.63
C ASP A 275 21.91 2.08 -11.45
N ALA A 276 21.54 0.82 -11.17
CA ALA A 276 22.50 -0.29 -11.14
C ALA A 276 23.24 -0.45 -12.49
N GLN A 277 22.51 -0.30 -13.60
CA GLN A 277 23.09 -0.33 -14.94
C GLN A 277 24.02 0.86 -15.20
N LYS A 278 23.64 2.08 -14.81
CA LYS A 278 24.50 3.27 -14.92
C LYS A 278 25.80 3.10 -14.15
N LEU A 279 25.72 2.65 -12.90
CA LEU A 279 26.91 2.36 -12.08
C LEU A 279 27.82 1.33 -12.76
N ARG A 280 27.24 0.26 -13.31
CA ARG A 280 28.00 -0.76 -14.06
C ARG A 280 28.72 -0.15 -15.27
N LEU A 281 28.04 0.68 -16.07
CA LEU A 281 28.62 1.33 -17.24
C LEU A 281 29.74 2.29 -16.88
N VAL A 282 29.59 3.06 -15.80
CA VAL A 282 30.64 3.96 -15.31
C VAL A 282 31.89 3.18 -14.89
N LEU A 283 31.72 2.09 -14.13
CA LEU A 283 32.83 1.23 -13.72
C LEU A 283 33.49 0.52 -14.92
N GLN A 284 32.71 0.09 -15.91
CA GLN A 284 33.24 -0.44 -17.18
C GLN A 284 34.04 0.60 -17.97
N GLY A 285 33.59 1.86 -17.96
CA GLY A 285 34.32 2.99 -18.54
C GLY A 285 35.70 3.17 -17.90
N PHE A 286 35.77 3.12 -16.57
CA PHE A 286 37.03 3.15 -15.84
C PHE A 286 37.94 1.97 -16.17
N LEU A 287 37.40 0.74 -16.21
CA LEU A 287 38.18 -0.46 -16.57
C LEU A 287 38.76 -0.34 -17.99
N THR A 288 37.95 0.10 -18.94
CA THR A 288 38.37 0.30 -20.34
C THR A 288 39.45 1.37 -20.45
N ARG A 289 39.33 2.47 -19.70
CA ARG A 289 40.37 3.52 -19.64
C ARG A 289 41.67 2.96 -19.09
N LEU A 290 41.65 2.25 -17.97
CA LEU A 290 42.84 1.64 -17.36
C LEU A 290 43.50 0.59 -18.27
N GLN A 291 42.72 -0.20 -19.01
CA GLN A 291 43.24 -1.21 -19.95
C GLN A 291 43.97 -0.60 -21.15
N ARG A 292 43.63 0.64 -21.54
CA ARG A 292 44.20 1.34 -22.70
C ARG A 292 45.33 2.30 -22.34
N MET A 293 45.59 2.51 -21.05
CA MET A 293 46.65 3.40 -20.59
C MET A 293 48.01 2.72 -20.72
N PRO A 294 48.98 3.33 -21.42
CA PRO A 294 50.36 2.88 -21.36
C PRO A 294 50.92 3.05 -19.94
N LEU A 295 51.99 2.33 -19.63
CA LEU A 295 52.74 2.41 -18.37
C LEU A 295 54.24 2.30 -18.70
N HIS A 296 54.76 3.30 -19.41
CA HIS A 296 56.13 3.36 -19.89
C HIS A 296 56.94 4.50 -19.26
N ASN A 297 56.29 5.50 -18.68
CA ASN A 297 56.95 6.70 -18.16
C ASN A 297 56.17 7.36 -17.00
N VAL A 298 56.74 8.40 -16.41
CA VAL A 298 56.12 9.17 -15.31
C VAL A 298 54.78 9.83 -15.71
N PRO A 299 54.63 10.47 -16.89
CA PRO A 299 53.33 10.95 -17.37
C PRO A 299 52.23 9.88 -17.40
N ASP A 300 52.57 8.66 -17.80
CA ASP A 300 51.64 7.53 -17.84
C ASP A 300 51.16 7.15 -16.44
N ILE A 301 52.08 7.06 -15.48
CA ILE A 301 51.75 6.79 -14.06
C ILE A 301 50.88 7.90 -13.48
N LYS A 302 51.17 9.17 -13.80
CA LYS A 302 50.31 10.30 -13.40
C LYS A 302 48.89 10.19 -13.96
N ALA A 303 48.74 9.75 -15.22
CA ALA A 303 47.43 9.55 -15.83
C ALA A 303 46.65 8.40 -15.16
N VAL A 304 47.33 7.32 -14.80
CA VAL A 304 46.74 6.21 -14.04
C VAL A 304 46.32 6.68 -12.64
N ALA A 305 47.18 7.40 -11.92
CA ALA A 305 46.87 7.97 -10.61
C ALA A 305 45.62 8.89 -10.64
N GLN A 306 45.47 9.71 -11.69
CA GLN A 306 44.26 10.51 -11.87
C GLN A 306 43.00 9.66 -12.01
N VAL A 307 43.05 8.57 -12.79
CA VAL A 307 41.91 7.64 -12.93
C VAL A 307 41.58 6.97 -11.60
N PHE A 308 42.59 6.63 -10.80
CA PHE A 308 42.42 6.08 -9.46
C PHE A 308 41.68 7.05 -8.54
N ASN A 309 42.08 8.32 -8.52
CA ASN A 309 41.43 9.35 -7.71
C ASN A 309 39.97 9.59 -8.15
N GLN A 310 39.69 9.55 -9.45
CA GLN A 310 38.31 9.61 -9.96
C GLN A 310 37.49 8.39 -9.51
N LEU A 311 38.06 7.19 -9.56
CA LEU A 311 37.41 5.96 -9.11
C LEU A 311 37.15 5.97 -7.60
N LEU A 312 38.10 6.47 -6.80
CA LEU A 312 37.97 6.64 -5.36
C LEU A 312 36.77 7.53 -5.03
N SER A 313 36.65 8.68 -5.70
CA SER A 313 35.52 9.60 -5.51
C SER A 313 34.17 8.94 -5.80
N VAL A 314 34.07 8.17 -6.89
CA VAL A 314 32.84 7.43 -7.24
C VAL A 314 32.52 6.36 -6.19
N LYS A 315 33.53 5.65 -5.69
CA LYS A 315 33.34 4.60 -4.66
C LYS A 315 32.95 5.17 -3.30
N GLN A 316 33.55 6.28 -2.88
CA GLN A 316 33.19 6.99 -1.64
C GLN A 316 31.74 7.48 -1.70
N ARG A 317 31.32 8.12 -2.81
CA ARG A 317 29.91 8.49 -3.00
C ARG A 317 28.98 7.27 -3.00
N THR A 318 29.39 6.16 -3.60
CA THR A 318 28.59 4.92 -3.56
C THR A 318 28.39 4.44 -2.13
N LEU A 319 29.42 4.48 -1.28
CA LEU A 319 29.31 4.14 0.14
C LEU A 319 28.34 5.07 0.88
N GLU A 320 28.44 6.38 0.66
CA GLU A 320 27.54 7.35 1.28
C GLU A 320 26.07 7.06 0.97
N HIS A 321 25.74 6.67 -0.26
CA HIS A 321 24.37 6.33 -0.64
C HIS A 321 23.94 4.97 -0.08
N VAL A 322 24.82 3.98 -0.08
CA VAL A 322 24.54 2.65 0.47
C VAL A 322 24.27 2.70 1.99
N ASP A 323 24.93 3.61 2.71
CA ASP A 323 24.71 3.84 4.14
C ASP A 323 23.38 4.54 4.46
N ARG A 324 22.76 5.21 3.48
CA ARG A 324 21.42 5.83 3.61
C ARG A 324 20.26 4.85 3.43
N ILE A 325 20.53 3.62 3.00
CA ILE A 325 19.52 2.56 2.93
C ILE A 325 19.24 2.11 4.36
N ILE A 326 18.03 2.37 4.86
CA ILE A 326 17.57 1.94 6.19
C ILE A 326 17.03 0.51 6.07
#